data_AF-A0A4Z1RAN7-F1
#
_entry.id   AF-A0A4Z1RAN7-F1
#
_cell.length_a   1.000
_cell.length_b   1.000
_cell.length_c   1.000
_cell.angle_alpha   90.00
_cell.angle_beta   90.00
_cell.angle_gamma   90.00
#
_symmetry.space_group_name_H-M   'P 1'
#
loop_
_entity.id
_entity.type
_entity.pdbx_description
1 polymer ?
#
loop_
_entity_poly.entity_id
_entity_poly.type
_entity_poly.pdbx_seq_one_letter_code
_entity_poly.pdbx_strand_id
1 'polypeptide(L)' 'MTAARFETVVAALEQAGIRNPVAFEGLWERSEHVDLGGTACRIVGIPDLIRMKSEAGRPQDLRDIEELERIVRLNK' A
#
# COMPACT_ATOMS: atom_id res chain seq x y z
N MET A 1 -20.39 -0.42 -8.12
CA MET A 1 -20.46 -1.84 -7.74
C MET A 1 -19.15 -2.53 -8.14
N THR A 2 -18.10 -2.45 -7.32
CA THR A 2 -16.80 -3.05 -7.66
C THR A 2 -15.95 -3.51 -6.46
N ALA A 3 -16.41 -3.32 -5.22
CA ALA A 3 -15.69 -3.74 -4.01
C ALA A 3 -15.77 -5.26 -3.77
N ALA A 4 -16.93 -5.87 -4.04
CA ALA A 4 -17.21 -7.28 -3.75
C ALA A 4 -16.21 -8.27 -4.38
N ARG A 5 -15.64 -7.94 -5.54
CA ARG A 5 -14.67 -8.82 -6.22
C ARG A 5 -13.28 -8.77 -5.56
N PHE A 6 -12.91 -7.65 -4.96
CA PHE A 6 -11.60 -7.49 -4.30
C PHE A 6 -11.61 -8.12 -2.90
N GLU A 7 -12.66 -7.88 -2.13
CA GLU A 7 -12.88 -8.49 -0.80
C GLU A 7 -12.86 -10.02 -0.87
N THR A 8 -13.48 -10.60 -1.90
CA THR A 8 -13.49 -12.06 -2.12
C THR A 8 -12.08 -12.62 -2.34
N VAL A 9 -11.21 -11.90 -3.07
CA VAL A 9 -9.84 -12.34 -3.33
C VAL A 9 -8.98 -12.23 -2.07
N VAL A 10 -9.11 -11.14 -1.32
CA VAL A 10 -8.38 -10.95 -0.05
C VAL A 10 -8.74 -12.05 0.94
N ALA A 11 -10.04 -12.33 1.12
CA ALA A 11 -10.50 -13.40 1.99
C ALA A 11 -9.99 -14.79 1.57
N ALA A 12 -9.92 -15.07 0.26
CA ALA A 12 -9.37 -16.32 -0.25
C ALA A 12 -7.86 -16.46 0.01
N LEU A 13 -7.10 -15.37 -0.08
CA LEU A 13 -5.66 -15.35 0.24
C LEU A 13 -5.41 -15.60 1.73
N GLU A 14 -6.21 -15.01 2.61
CA GLU A 14 -6.13 -15.24 4.06
C GLU A 14 -6.41 -16.71 4.42
N GLN A 15 -7.42 -17.33 3.81
CA GLN A 15 -7.71 -18.77 3.98
C GLN A 15 -6.56 -19.66 3.48
N ALA A 16 -5.80 -19.21 2.48
CA ALA A 16 -4.60 -19.89 1.98
C ALA A 16 -3.36 -19.68 2.89
N GLY A 17 -3.50 -19.00 4.03
CA GLY A 17 -2.40 -18.68 4.95
C GLY A 17 -1.49 -17.55 4.47
N ILE A 18 -1.88 -16.85 3.40
CA ILE A 18 -1.17 -15.68 2.89
C ILE A 18 -1.63 -14.49 3.74
N ARG A 19 -0.76 -14.06 4.66
CA ARG A 19 -1.03 -12.91 5.53
C ARG A 19 -0.82 -11.62 4.75
N ASN A 20 -1.86 -10.78 4.72
CA ASN A 20 -1.71 -9.40 4.29
C ASN A 20 -1.13 -8.59 5.47
N PRO A 21 0.07 -8.00 5.35
CA PRO A 21 0.68 -7.22 6.42
C PRO A 21 -0.20 -6.05 6.89
N VAL A 22 -1.03 -5.49 6.00
CA VAL A 22 -1.80 -4.28 6.31
C VAL A 22 -3.27 -4.42 5.90
N ALA A 23 -4.19 -4.10 6.82
CA ALA A 23 -5.63 -4.15 6.57
C ALA A 23 -6.04 -3.24 5.40
N PHE A 24 -6.77 -3.80 4.43
CA PHE A 24 -7.13 -3.10 3.20
C PHE A 24 -8.03 -1.90 3.42
N GLU A 25 -9.03 -1.98 4.30
CA GLU A 25 -10.01 -0.91 4.50
C GLU A 25 -9.35 0.41 4.93
N GLY A 26 -8.44 0.36 5.90
CA GLY A 26 -7.71 1.54 6.34
C GLY A 26 -6.75 2.08 5.27
N LEU A 27 -6.13 1.20 4.48
CA LEU A 27 -5.30 1.55 3.33
C LEU A 27 -6.12 2.25 2.24
N TRP A 28 -7.32 1.75 1.96
CA TRP A 28 -8.22 2.29 0.96
C TRP A 28 -8.76 3.65 1.36
N GLU A 29 -9.10 3.84 2.64
CA GLU A 29 -9.56 5.11 3.16
C GLU A 29 -8.49 6.21 3.04
N ARG A 30 -7.23 5.87 3.36
CA ARG A 30 -6.09 6.82 3.34
C ARG A 30 -5.40 6.95 1.99
N SER A 31 -5.80 6.17 0.98
CA SER A 31 -5.16 6.21 -0.33
C SER A 31 -5.30 7.58 -1.00
N GLU A 32 -4.28 7.98 -1.75
CA GLU A 32 -4.26 9.22 -2.51
C GLU A 32 -4.84 9.00 -3.92
N HIS A 33 -5.60 9.97 -4.43
CA HIS A 33 -6.06 9.95 -5.82
C HIS A 33 -5.04 10.67 -6.71
N VAL A 34 -4.58 9.97 -7.74
CA VAL A 34 -3.63 10.51 -8.71
C VAL A 34 -4.14 10.30 -10.12
N ASP A 35 -3.88 11.27 -11.00
CA ASP A 35 -4.08 11.12 -12.43
C ASP A 35 -2.81 10.51 -13.05
N LEU A 36 -2.95 9.30 -13.58
CA LEU A 36 -1.91 8.61 -14.31
C LEU A 36 -2.32 8.50 -15.78
N GLY A 37 -1.91 9.47 -16.59
CA GLY A 37 -2.15 9.48 -18.03
C GLY A 37 -3.63 9.59 -18.42
N GLY A 38 -4.40 10.40 -17.69
CA GLY A 38 -5.85 10.58 -17.88
C GLY A 38 -6.69 9.53 -17.14
N THR A 39 -6.07 8.66 -16.34
CA THR A 39 -6.75 7.62 -15.57
C THR A 39 -6.67 7.94 -14.09
N ALA A 40 -7.82 8.10 -13.45
CA ALA A 40 -7.91 8.28 -12.01
C ALA A 40 -7.58 6.97 -11.28
N CYS A 41 -6.45 6.97 -10.57
CA CYS A 41 -5.95 5.83 -9.80
C CYS A 41 -5.90 6.18 -8.31
N ARG A 42 -6.11 5.18 -7.45
CA ARG A 42 -5.83 5.27 -6.02
C ARG A 42 -4.48 4.63 -5.74
N ILE A 43 -3.58 5.36 -5.09
CA ILE A 43 -2.27 4.86 -4.68
C ILE A 43 -2.14 4.90 -3.17
N VAL A 44 -1.33 3.99 -2.63
CA VAL A 44 -1.00 4.00 -1.20
C VAL A 44 -0.19 5.25 -0.87
N GLY A 45 -0.52 5.92 0.23
CA GLY A 45 0.26 7.05 0.72
C GLY A 45 1.64 6.62 1.23
N ILE A 46 2.60 7.54 1.21
CA ILE A 46 4.00 7.24 1.59
C ILE A 46 4.13 6.61 3.00
N PRO A 47 3.42 7.09 4.05
CA PRO A 47 3.52 6.48 5.39
C PRO A 47 3.11 5.00 5.42
N ASP A 48 2.03 4.67 4.72
CA ASP A 48 1.54 3.29 4.62
C ASP A 48 2.47 2.42 3.77
N LEU A 49 3.07 2.99 2.71
CA LEU A 49 4.07 2.28 1.89
C LEU A 49 5.32 1.93 2.71
N ILE A 50 5.82 2.85 3.55
CA ILE A 50 6.94 2.58 4.46
C ILE A 50 6.60 1.43 5.42
N ARG A 51 5.39 1.43 6.00
CA ARG A 51 4.93 0.35 6.88
C ARG A 51 4.91 -0.99 6.14
N MET A 52 4.30 -1.05 4.96
CA MET A 52 4.23 -2.27 4.15
C MET A 52 5.63 -2.82 3.83
N LYS A 53 6.57 -1.93 3.50
CA LYS A 53 7.97 -2.30 3.22
C LYS A 53 8.70 -2.80 4.45
N SER A 54 8.48 -2.16 5.61
CA SER A 54 9.09 -2.55 6.88
C SER A 54 8.64 -3.96 7.30
N GLU A 55 7.36 -4.28 7.12
CA GLU A 55 6.81 -5.61 7.43
C GLU A 55 7.29 -6.69 6.44
N ALA A 56 7.52 -6.34 5.16
CA ALA A 56 8.05 -7.26 4.16
C ALA A 56 9.54 -7.60 4.39
N GLY A 57 10.33 -6.63 4.86
CA GLY A 57 11.69 -6.83 5.36
C GLY A 57 12.72 -7.34 4.34
N ARG A 58 12.47 -7.20 3.03
CA ARG A 58 13.43 -7.64 2.00
C ARG A 58 14.61 -6.65 1.95
N PRO A 59 15.83 -7.07 1.58
CA PRO A 59 16.99 -6.15 1.51
C PRO A 59 16.75 -4.90 0.64
N GLN A 60 15.98 -5.03 -0.45
CA GLN A 60 15.59 -3.89 -1.26
C GLN A 60 14.62 -2.94 -0.55
N ASP A 61 13.73 -3.44 0.31
CA ASP A 61 12.77 -2.61 1.04
C ASP A 61 13.46 -1.65 1.99
N LEU A 62 14.60 -2.03 2.59
CA LEU A 62 15.38 -1.14 3.46
C LEU A 62 15.89 0.10 2.72
N ARG A 63 16.45 -0.08 1.52
CA ARG A 63 16.90 1.04 0.68
C ARG A 63 15.73 1.90 0.23
N ASP A 64 14.62 1.28 -0.12
CA ASP A 64 13.42 2.01 -0.53
C ASP A 64 12.84 2.83 0.64
N ILE A 65 12.86 2.32 1.88
CA ILE A 65 12.40 3.05 3.07
C ILE A 65 13.26 4.30 3.31
N GLU A 66 14.58 4.18 3.27
CA GLU A 66 15.49 5.32 3.45
C GLU A 66 15.18 6.47 2.49
N GLU A 67 14.91 6.13 1.22
CA GLU A 67 14.57 7.09 0.18
C GLU A 67 13.17 7.71 0.38
N LEU A 68 12.17 6.88 0.74
CA LEU A 68 10.82 7.36 1.04
C LEU A 68 10.81 8.32 2.23
N GLU A 69 11.56 8.02 3.29
CA GLU A 69 11.70 8.92 4.44
C GLU A 69 12.36 10.25 4.05
N ARG A 70 13.33 10.22 3.11
CA ARG A 70 13.95 11.43 2.57
C ARG A 70 12.93 12.30 1.83
N ILE A 71 12.05 11.71 1.03
CA ILE A 71 10.95 12.41 0.35
C ILE A 71 10.02 13.08 1.37
N VAL A 72 9.61 12.36 2.42
CA VAL A 72 8.76 12.91 3.49
C VAL A 72 9.41 14.11 4.18
N ARG A 73 10.73 14.07 4.42
CA ARG A 73 11.46 15.18 5.05
C ARG A 73 11.51 16.43 4.16
N LEU A 74 11.58 16.27 2.84
CA LEU A 74 11.70 17.38 1.90
C LEU A 74 10.37 18.05 1.55
N ASN A 75 9.26 17.35 1.73
CA ASN A 75 7.91 17.85 1.45
C ASN A 75 7.23 18.49 2.67
N LYS A 76 7.99 18.74 3.75
CA LYS A 76 7.56 19.53 4.92
C LYS A 76 8.00 20.97 4.77
#